data_AF-A0A1H6VP04-F1
#
_entry.id   AF-A0A1H6VP04-F1
#
_cell.length_a   1.000
_cell.length_b   1.000
_cell.length_c   1.000
_cell.angle_alpha   90.00
_cell.angle_beta   90.00
_cell.angle_gamma   90.00
#
_symmetry.space_group_name_H-M   'P 1'
#
loop_
_entity.id
_entity.type
_entity.pdbx_description
1 polymer ?
#
loop_
_entity_poly.entity_id
_entity_poly.type
_entity_poly.pdbx_seq_one_letter_code
_entity_poly.pdbx_strand_id
1 'polypeptide(L)'
;MGKIKKSVVFKEYDPGQLLLLPPSLEELIPQAHLVRVVNQVVERMDISELVNLYEGGGTSAYHPRMLLKVLLYAYCMKIYTGRKIARALAQDIHFFWLSGMSRPDFRTINRFRSGKAKES
;
A
#
# COMPACT_ATOMS: atom_id res chain seq x y z
N MET A 1 35.82 -33.85 32.38
CA MET A 1 34.83 -32.77 32.63
C MET A 1 33.91 -32.64 31.41
N GLY A 2 32.69 -33.17 31.48
CA GLY A 2 31.73 -33.10 30.37
C GLY A 2 31.08 -31.71 30.31
N LYS A 3 31.04 -31.08 29.13
CA LYS A 3 30.39 -29.78 28.93
C LYS A 3 28.89 -29.92 29.14
N ILE A 4 28.32 -29.18 30.09
CA ILE A 4 26.86 -29.12 30.31
C ILE A 4 26.24 -28.42 29.09
N LYS A 5 25.43 -29.14 28.30
CA LYS A 5 24.63 -28.53 27.23
C LYS A 5 23.49 -27.73 27.86
N LYS A 6 23.53 -26.39 27.73
CA LYS A 6 22.38 -25.54 28.04
C LYS A 6 21.22 -25.89 27.10
N SER A 7 20.04 -26.14 27.65
CA SER A 7 18.81 -26.30 26.86
C SER A 7 18.41 -24.97 26.24
N VAL A 8 17.94 -25.01 24.99
CA VAL A 8 17.45 -23.82 24.28
C VAL A 8 16.02 -23.55 24.76
N VAL A 9 15.74 -22.33 25.20
CA VAL A 9 14.40 -21.86 25.53
C VAL A 9 13.85 -21.12 24.32
N PHE A 10 12.74 -21.59 23.77
CA PHE A 10 12.06 -20.95 22.65
C PHE A 10 11.07 -19.89 23.16
N LYS A 11 10.79 -18.90 22.32
CA LYS A 11 9.68 -17.97 22.56
C LYS A 11 8.35 -18.68 22.31
N GLU A 12 7.30 -18.18 22.93
CA GLU A 12 5.93 -18.63 22.67
C GLU A 12 5.56 -18.39 21.20
N TYR A 13 4.93 -19.38 20.58
CA TYR A 13 4.53 -19.37 19.17
C TYR A 13 3.03 -19.65 19.09
N ASP A 14 2.24 -18.59 18.95
CA ASP A 14 0.79 -18.66 18.78
C ASP A 14 0.34 -17.80 17.59
N PRO A 15 0.13 -18.39 16.40
CA PRO A 15 -0.43 -17.68 15.25
C PRO A 15 -1.86 -17.17 15.46
N GLY A 16 -2.59 -17.72 16.44
CA GLY A 16 -3.96 -17.37 16.78
C GLY A 16 -4.08 -16.33 17.90
N GLN A 17 -2.96 -15.71 18.30
CA GLN A 17 -2.93 -14.76 19.40
C GLN A 17 -3.96 -13.65 19.21
N LEU A 18 -4.91 -13.56 20.14
CA LEU A 18 -5.94 -12.53 20.13
C LEU A 18 -5.41 -11.23 20.73
N LEU A 19 -5.61 -10.13 20.01
CA LEU A 19 -5.36 -8.78 20.52
C LEU A 19 -6.68 -8.17 21.00
N LEU A 20 -6.64 -7.42 22.11
CA LEU A 20 -7.82 -6.74 22.65
C LEU A 20 -8.38 -5.70 21.68
N LEU A 21 -7.49 -4.98 20.98
CA LEU A 21 -7.80 -4.00 19.95
C LEU A 21 -6.91 -4.24 18.72
N PRO A 22 -7.41 -4.01 17.49
CA PRO A 22 -6.58 -4.09 16.30
C PRO A 22 -5.51 -2.98 16.35
N PRO A 23 -4.24 -3.30 16.10
CA PRO A 23 -3.18 -2.29 16.02
C PRO A 23 -3.43 -1.37 14.83
N SER A 24 -3.04 -0.10 14.95
CA SER A 24 -3.10 0.81 13.81
C SER A 24 -2.10 0.40 12.73
N LEU A 25 -2.44 0.61 11.45
CA LEU A 25 -1.48 0.37 10.35
C LEU A 25 -0.21 1.21 10.51
N GLU A 26 -0.35 2.37 11.16
CA GLU A 26 0.74 3.30 11.46
C GLU A 26 1.78 2.71 12.41
N GLU A 27 1.34 1.98 13.44
CA GLU A 27 2.20 1.29 14.41
C GLU A 27 2.93 0.10 13.80
N LEU A 28 2.30 -0.58 12.84
CA LEU A 28 2.85 -1.76 12.18
C LEU A 28 3.94 -1.44 11.15
N ILE A 29 4.03 -0.18 10.69
CA ILE A 29 4.98 0.25 9.67
C ILE A 29 6.12 1.06 10.31
N PRO A 30 7.39 0.60 10.20
CA PRO A 30 8.54 1.32 10.73
C PRO A 30 8.62 2.76 10.23
N GLN A 31 9.07 3.68 11.08
CA GLN A 31 9.17 5.11 10.75
C GLN A 31 10.15 5.39 9.59
N ALA A 32 11.21 4.60 9.46
CA ALA A 32 12.19 4.70 8.39
C ALA A 32 11.79 3.96 7.10
N HIS A 33 10.58 3.40 7.01
CA HIS A 33 10.16 2.60 5.86
C HIS A 33 9.92 3.47 4.61
N LEU A 34 10.34 2.97 3.44
CA LEU A 34 10.26 3.69 2.16
C LEU A 34 8.83 4.18 1.82
N VAL A 35 7.82 3.42 2.22
CA VAL A 35 6.40 3.76 2.00
C VAL A 35 6.04 5.15 2.53
N ARG A 36 6.66 5.57 3.65
CA ARG A 36 6.43 6.88 4.28
C ARG A 36 7.07 7.99 3.47
N VAL A 37 8.25 7.74 2.91
CA VAL A 37 8.93 8.68 2.00
C VAL A 37 8.08 8.91 0.75
N VAL A 38 7.57 7.82 0.13
CA VAL A 38 6.66 7.92 -1.02
C VAL A 38 5.42 8.73 -0.68
N ASN A 39 4.79 8.46 0.47
CA ASN A 39 3.63 9.21 0.93
C ASN A 39 3.94 10.71 1.07
N GLN A 40 5.00 11.06 1.79
CA GLN A 40 5.41 12.45 2.01
C GLN A 40 5.74 13.18 0.71
N VAL A 41 6.43 12.51 -0.23
CA VAL A 41 6.76 13.09 -1.53
C VAL A 41 5.50 13.40 -2.31
N VAL A 42 4.56 12.45 -2.41
CA VAL A 42 3.32 12.66 -3.16
C VAL A 42 2.39 13.67 -2.49
N GLU A 43 2.40 13.78 -1.16
CA GLU A 43 1.63 14.82 -0.45
C GLU A 43 2.12 16.24 -0.72
N ARG A 44 3.41 16.40 -1.05
CA ARG A 44 4.02 17.71 -1.39
C ARG A 44 3.90 18.07 -2.86
N MET A 45 3.48 17.13 -3.71
CA MET A 45 3.30 17.37 -5.14
C MET A 45 2.00 18.12 -5.41
N ASP A 46 2.06 19.14 -6.27
CA ASP A 46 0.85 19.69 -6.86
C ASP A 46 0.31 18.70 -7.89
N ILE A 47 -0.92 18.24 -7.65
CA ILE A 47 -1.65 17.31 -8.51
C ILE A 47 -2.97 17.91 -8.99
N SER A 48 -3.15 19.23 -8.87
CA SER A 48 -4.39 19.92 -9.22
C SER A 48 -4.77 19.65 -10.67
N GLU A 49 -3.81 19.70 -11.59
CA GLU A 49 -4.04 19.34 -13.00
C GLU A 49 -4.55 17.91 -13.15
N LEU A 50 -3.96 16.95 -12.44
CA LEU A 50 -4.35 15.54 -12.49
C LEU A 50 -5.77 15.34 -11.92
N VAL A 51 -6.14 16.07 -10.87
CA VAL A 51 -7.49 16.02 -10.29
C VAL A 51 -8.50 16.65 -11.24
N ASN A 52 -8.15 17.76 -11.90
CA ASN A 52 -9.01 18.44 -12.87
C ASN A 52 -9.30 17.61 -14.14
N LEU A 53 -8.51 16.56 -14.41
CA LEU A 53 -8.81 15.60 -15.48
C LEU A 53 -10.02 14.70 -15.18
N TYR A 54 -10.47 14.65 -13.93
CA TYR A 54 -11.61 13.85 -13.53
C TYR A 54 -12.86 14.70 -13.66
N GLU A 55 -13.70 14.36 -14.64
CA GLU A 55 -15.02 14.94 -14.77
C GLU A 55 -15.96 14.35 -13.71
N GLY A 56 -16.89 15.17 -13.23
CA GLY A 56 -17.95 14.71 -12.35
C GLY A 56 -19.01 13.94 -13.13
N GLY A 57 -19.66 12.98 -12.48
CA GLY A 57 -20.72 12.16 -13.06
C GLY A 57 -20.43 10.66 -12.98
N GLY A 58 -21.48 9.84 -12.93
CA GLY A 58 -21.35 8.38 -12.84
C GLY A 58 -21.02 7.85 -11.45
N THR A 59 -20.21 6.79 -11.39
CA THR A 59 -19.84 6.08 -10.15
C THR A 59 -18.66 6.74 -9.43
N SER A 60 -18.51 6.50 -8.13
CA SER A 60 -17.44 7.07 -7.32
C SER A 60 -16.05 6.67 -7.86
N ALA A 61 -15.22 7.66 -8.17
CA ALA A 61 -13.84 7.44 -8.60
C ALA A 61 -12.87 7.37 -7.40
N TYR A 62 -11.79 6.61 -7.56
CA TYR A 62 -10.68 6.62 -6.60
C TYR A 62 -9.89 7.93 -6.68
N HIS A 63 -9.41 8.41 -5.54
CA HIS A 63 -8.65 9.66 -5.48
C HIS A 63 -7.33 9.54 -6.28
N PRO A 64 -7.01 10.47 -7.20
CA PRO A 64 -5.82 10.40 -8.06
C PRO A 64 -4.52 10.38 -7.26
N ARG A 65 -4.45 11.14 -6.16
CA ARG A 65 -3.34 11.10 -5.20
C ARG A 65 -3.07 9.69 -4.65
N MET A 66 -4.12 8.95 -4.32
CA MET A 66 -3.98 7.60 -3.78
C MET A 66 -3.44 6.65 -4.85
N LEU A 67 -4.00 6.71 -6.06
CA LEU A 67 -3.52 5.90 -7.19
C LEU A 67 -2.07 6.23 -7.56
N LEU A 68 -1.67 7.50 -7.46
CA LEU A 68 -0.30 7.96 -7.69
C LEU A 68 0.67 7.38 -6.65
N LYS A 69 0.33 7.45 -5.35
CA LYS A 69 1.12 6.84 -4.27
C LYS A 69 1.34 5.34 -4.52
N VAL A 70 0.27 4.62 -4.84
CA VAL A 70 0.31 3.18 -5.10
C VAL A 70 1.20 2.84 -6.29
N LEU A 71 1.05 3.57 -7.42
CA LEU A 71 1.89 3.36 -8.59
C LEU A 71 3.36 3.65 -8.31
N LEU A 72 3.67 4.77 -7.66
CA LEU A 72 5.04 5.17 -7.39
C LEU A 72 5.73 4.17 -6.45
N TYR A 73 5.05 3.76 -5.39
CA TYR A 73 5.54 2.73 -4.48
C TYR A 73 5.72 1.37 -5.17
N ALA A 74 4.77 0.96 -6.03
CA ALA A 74 4.89 -0.26 -6.81
C ALA A 74 6.14 -0.25 -7.70
N TYR A 75 6.46 0.89 -8.34
CA TYR A 75 7.66 1.02 -9.16
C TYR A 75 8.94 0.99 -8.33
N CYS A 76 8.97 1.62 -7.15
CA CYS A 76 10.09 1.47 -6.23
C CYS A 76 10.33 0.00 -5.83
N MET A 77 9.25 -0.79 -5.70
CA MET A 77 9.28 -2.22 -5.41
C MET A 77 9.47 -3.12 -6.64
N LYS A 78 9.71 -2.54 -7.82
CA LYS A 78 9.87 -3.26 -9.11
C LYS A 78 8.64 -4.08 -9.52
N ILE A 79 7.44 -3.65 -9.11
CA ILE A 79 6.16 -4.25 -9.45
C ILE A 79 5.49 -3.42 -10.54
N TYR A 80 5.52 -3.90 -11.79
CA TYR A 80 5.05 -3.13 -12.94
C TYR A 80 3.72 -3.59 -13.54
N THR A 81 3.27 -4.81 -13.24
CA THR A 81 2.05 -5.34 -13.87
C THR A 81 0.84 -4.99 -13.00
N GLY A 82 -0.20 -4.41 -13.61
CA GLY A 82 -1.41 -3.99 -12.87
C GLY A 82 -2.03 -5.11 -12.03
N ARG A 83 -1.98 -6.37 -12.50
CA ARG A 83 -2.42 -7.54 -11.73
C ARG A 83 -1.57 -7.80 -10.48
N LYS A 84 -0.24 -7.65 -10.57
CA LYS A 84 0.63 -7.79 -9.40
C LYS A 84 0.42 -6.64 -8.41
N ILE A 85 0.18 -5.43 -8.89
CA ILE A 85 -0.15 -4.28 -8.03
C ILE A 85 -1.48 -4.50 -7.31
N ALA A 86 -2.53 -4.93 -8.03
CA ALA A 86 -3.83 -5.26 -7.42
C ALA A 86 -3.72 -6.40 -6.39
N ARG A 87 -2.85 -7.39 -6.64
CA ARG A 87 -2.56 -8.43 -5.65
C ARG A 87 -1.82 -7.88 -4.42
N ALA A 88 -0.84 -7.00 -4.60
CA ALA A 88 -0.14 -6.35 -3.50
C ALA A 88 -1.09 -5.50 -2.65
N LEU A 89 -2.01 -4.78 -3.28
CA LEU A 89 -3.13 -4.07 -2.63
C LEU A 89 -4.10 -4.98 -1.86
N ALA A 90 -3.99 -6.30 -1.95
CA ALA A 90 -4.79 -7.27 -1.20
C ALA A 90 -3.99 -8.03 -0.12
N GLN A 91 -2.66 -7.94 -0.12
CA GLN A 91 -1.78 -8.82 0.65
C GLN A 91 -0.69 -8.08 1.44
N ASP A 92 -0.32 -6.87 1.02
CA ASP A 92 0.80 -6.13 1.59
C ASP A 92 0.30 -4.92 2.38
N ILE A 93 0.71 -4.87 3.66
CA ILE A 93 0.33 -3.83 4.61
C ILE A 93 0.76 -2.42 4.16
N HIS A 94 1.89 -2.29 3.47
CA HIS A 94 2.37 -1.00 2.98
C HIS A 94 1.46 -0.45 1.90
N PHE A 95 0.93 -1.32 1.04
CA PHE A 95 -0.06 -0.95 0.05
C PHE A 95 -1.40 -0.61 0.70
N PHE A 96 -1.83 -1.36 1.72
CA PHE A 96 -3.04 -1.01 2.48
C PHE A 96 -2.95 0.37 3.12
N TRP A 97 -1.79 0.70 3.71
CA TRP A 97 -1.59 2.00 4.35
C TRP A 97 -1.62 3.14 3.33
N LEU A 98 -0.95 2.99 2.17
CA LEU A 98 -1.00 4.00 1.10
C LEU A 98 -2.40 4.18 0.50
N SER A 99 -3.14 3.08 0.36
CA SER A 99 -4.47 3.10 -0.25
C SER A 99 -5.60 3.39 0.74
N GLY A 100 -5.30 3.50 2.04
CA GLY A 100 -6.34 3.60 3.07
C GLY A 100 -7.29 2.39 3.04
N MET A 101 -6.73 1.18 2.85
CA MET A 101 -7.46 -0.08 2.66
C MET A 101 -8.32 -0.17 1.39
N SER A 102 -8.30 0.84 0.52
CA SER A 102 -8.93 0.77 -0.80
C SER A 102 -8.22 -0.25 -1.69
N ARG A 103 -8.99 -0.97 -2.51
CA ARG A 103 -8.46 -2.03 -3.38
C ARG A 103 -8.87 -1.78 -4.84
N PRO A 104 -8.28 -0.79 -5.52
CA PRO A 104 -8.53 -0.58 -6.93
C PRO A 104 -8.13 -1.82 -7.73
N ASP A 105 -8.94 -2.18 -8.72
CA ASP A 105 -8.68 -3.33 -9.57
C ASP A 105 -7.55 -3.04 -10.58
N PHE A 106 -7.07 -4.09 -11.26
CA PHE A 106 -6.00 -3.93 -12.23
C PHE A 106 -6.41 -3.04 -13.41
N ARG A 107 -7.72 -2.94 -13.75
CA ARG A 107 -8.21 -2.09 -14.84
C ARG A 107 -8.10 -0.61 -14.45
N THR A 108 -8.51 -0.27 -13.23
CA THR A 108 -8.38 1.07 -12.64
C THR A 108 -6.92 1.51 -12.64
N ILE A 109 -6.03 0.66 -12.15
CA ILE A 109 -4.58 0.94 -12.11
C ILE A 109 -4.02 1.19 -13.52
N ASN A 110 -4.38 0.33 -14.48
CA ASN A 110 -3.93 0.47 -15.86
C ASN A 110 -4.52 1.70 -16.56
N ARG A 111 -5.79 2.02 -16.30
CA ARG A 111 -6.47 3.21 -16.83
C ARG A 111 -5.79 4.48 -16.34
N PHE A 112 -5.54 4.56 -15.03
CA PHE A 112 -4.81 5.67 -14.43
C PHE A 112 -3.40 5.81 -15.02
N ARG A 113 -2.66 4.69 -15.13
CA ARG A 113 -1.32 4.68 -15.72
C ARG A 113 -1.26 5.13 -17.18
N SER A 114 -2.27 4.80 -17.98
CA SER A 114 -2.29 5.12 -19.42
C SER A 114 -2.75 6.54 -19.72
N GLY A 115 -3.08 7.35 -18.71
CA GLY A 115 -3.63 8.69 -18.89
C GLY A 115 -5.07 8.70 -19.40
N LYS A 116 -5.72 7.53 -19.51
CA LYS A 116 -7.12 7.36 -19.93
C LYS A 116 -8.12 7.55 -18.80
N ALA A 117 -7.73 8.25 -17.74
CA ALA A 117 -8.65 8.64 -16.67
C ALA A 117 -9.77 9.59 -17.17
N LYS A 118 -9.63 10.14 -18.38
CA LYS A 118 -10.55 11.04 -19.07
C LYS A 118 -11.84 10.40 -19.62
N GLU A 119 -11.90 9.08 -19.76
CA GLU A 119 -12.99 8.41 -20.49
C GLU A 119 -13.83 7.53 -19.55
N SER A 120 -14.79 8.10 -18.83
CA SER A 120 -15.88 7.35 -18.18
C SER A 120 -17.13 8.21 -18.12
#